data_AF-A0A7X9C0H0-F1
#
_entry.id   AF-A0A7X9C0H0-F1
#
_cell.length_a   1.000
_cell.length_b   1.000
_cell.length_c   1.000
_cell.angle_alpha   90.00
_cell.angle_beta   90.00
_cell.angle_gamma   90.00
#
_symmetry.space_group_name_H-M   'P 1'
#
loop_
_entity.id
_entity.type
_entity.pdbx_description
1 polymer ?
#
loop_
_entity_poly.entity_id
_entity_poly.type
_entity_poly.pdbx_seq_one_letter_code
_entity_poly.pdbx_strand_id
1 'polypeptide(L)'
;VFIDHKINSIQNYIHRKYRDIYQMIDVNVYQENIFHTKMLIKDFDLDNYLFGTGKKDLSSSHKRKIKQRLKKEMAEIFYGRNLPRV
;
A
#
# COMPACT_ATOMS: atom_id res chain seq x y z
N VAL A 1 -11.74 25.63 -6.50
CA VAL A 1 -12.85 24.91 -5.84
C VAL A 1 -12.59 24.98 -4.35
N PHE A 2 -13.35 25.81 -3.64
CA PHE A 2 -13.28 25.89 -2.18
C PHE A 2 -14.32 24.92 -1.64
N ILE A 3 -13.88 24.01 -0.77
CA ILE A 3 -14.76 23.03 -0.13
C ILE A 3 -15.06 23.61 1.26
N ASP A 4 -16.29 24.09 1.48
CA ASP A 4 -16.68 24.74 2.75
C ASP A 4 -16.82 23.75 3.93
N HIS A 5 -16.67 22.46 3.66
CA HIS A 5 -16.82 21.40 4.64
C HIS A 5 -15.45 20.96 5.16
N LYS A 6 -15.34 20.80 6.49
CA LYS A 6 -14.12 20.27 7.11
C LYS A 6 -13.87 18.84 6.62
N ILE A 7 -12.83 18.67 5.80
CA ILE A 7 -12.33 17.34 5.41
C ILE A 7 -11.51 16.79 6.58
N ASN A 8 -12.12 15.89 7.35
CA ASN A 8 -11.43 15.20 8.45
C ASN A 8 -10.63 13.97 7.95
N SER A 9 -11.00 13.42 6.79
CA SER A 9 -10.34 12.26 6.18
C SER A 9 -10.67 12.22 4.69
N ILE A 10 -9.66 12.04 3.85
CA ILE A 10 -9.87 11.81 2.40
C ILE A 10 -10.51 10.42 2.17
N GLN A 11 -10.31 9.46 3.09
CA GLN A 11 -10.88 8.10 3.00
C GLN A 11 -12.41 8.12 2.90
N ASN A 12 -13.08 9.12 3.47
CA ASN A 12 -14.54 9.26 3.41
C ASN A 12 -15.07 9.45 1.98
N TYR A 13 -14.22 9.94 1.07
CA TYR A 13 -14.54 10.15 -0.34
C TYR A 13 -14.14 8.96 -1.23
N ILE A 14 -13.54 7.92 -0.65
CA ILE A 14 -13.16 6.69 -1.35
C ILE A 14 -14.31 5.69 -1.26
N HIS A 15 -14.70 5.12 -2.41
CA HIS A 15 -15.76 4.11 -2.47
C HIS A 15 -15.45 2.92 -1.54
N ARG A 16 -16.46 2.45 -0.79
CA ARG A 16 -16.33 1.40 0.24
C ARG A 16 -15.55 0.18 -0.25
N LYS A 17 -15.85 -0.30 -1.46
CA LYS A 17 -15.14 -1.44 -2.08
C LYS A 17 -13.61 -1.31 -2.07
N TYR A 18 -13.06 -0.10 -2.25
CA TYR A 18 -11.62 0.12 -2.21
C TYR A 18 -11.11 0.25 -0.78
N ARG A 19 -11.91 0.81 0.14
CA ARG A 19 -11.57 0.84 1.56
C ARG A 19 -11.43 -0.56 2.17
N ASP A 20 -12.18 -1.52 1.64
CA ASP A 20 -12.12 -2.91 2.08
C ASP A 20 -10.83 -3.60 1.60
N ILE A 21 -10.34 -3.28 0.39
CA ILE A 21 -9.14 -3.87 -0.24
C ILE A 21 -7.83 -3.27 0.30
N TYR A 22 -7.84 -2.00 0.67
CA TYR A 22 -6.65 -1.26 1.08
C TYR A 22 -6.64 -0.96 2.58
N GLN A 23 -5.47 -1.10 3.21
CA GLN A 23 -5.14 -0.39 4.43
C GLN A 23 -4.88 1.07 4.07
N MET A 24 -5.47 2.00 4.81
CA MET A 24 -5.36 3.43 4.52
C MET A 24 -4.95 4.20 5.77
N ILE A 25 -4.13 5.23 5.58
CA ILE A 25 -3.71 6.15 6.65
C ILE A 25 -3.74 7.56 6.08
N ASP A 26 -4.40 8.47 6.79
CA ASP A 26 -4.32 9.90 6.51
C ASP A 26 -3.06 10.49 7.13
N VAL A 27 -2.33 11.26 6.35
CA VAL A 27 -1.08 11.91 6.73
C VAL A 27 -1.21 13.39 6.47
N ASN A 28 -0.99 14.18 7.51
CA ASN A 28 -0.93 15.63 7.43
C ASN A 28 0.52 16.10 7.61
N VAL A 29 1.06 16.75 6.58
CA VAL A 29 2.40 17.33 6.55
C VAL A 29 2.25 18.84 6.54
N TYR A 30 2.17 19.42 7.74
CA TYR A 30 1.89 20.85 7.93
C TYR A 30 2.96 21.74 7.31
N GLN A 31 4.24 21.36 7.42
CA GLN A 31 5.35 22.15 6.86
C GLN A 31 5.24 22.32 5.34
N GLU A 32 4.69 21.33 4.65
CA GLU A 32 4.56 21.32 3.19
C GLU A 32 3.17 21.73 2.72
N ASN A 33 2.24 22.05 3.63
CA ASN A 33 0.83 22.28 3.34
C ASN A 33 0.18 21.14 2.55
N ILE A 34 0.55 19.88 2.85
CA ILE A 34 0.05 18.69 2.16
C ILE A 34 -0.75 17.82 3.13
N PHE A 35 -1.97 17.48 2.72
CA PHE A 35 -2.78 16.43 3.33
C PHE A 35 -3.07 15.32 2.31
N HIS A 36 -2.73 14.08 2.62
CA HIS A 36 -2.92 12.95 1.71
C HIS A 36 -3.27 11.66 2.45
N THR A 37 -3.97 10.75 1.78
CA THR A 37 -4.15 9.36 2.24
C THR A 37 -3.12 8.47 1.56
N LYS A 38 -2.38 7.69 2.34
CA LYS A 38 -1.60 6.57 1.82
C LYS A 38 -2.45 5.32 1.80
N MET A 39 -2.29 4.48 0.77
CA MET A 39 -3.02 3.23 0.61
C MET A 39 -2.04 2.07 0.38
N LEU A 40 -2.25 0.95 1.08
CA LEU A 40 -1.50 -0.29 0.93
C LEU A 40 -2.47 -1.45 0.74
N ILE A 41 -2.33 -2.22 -0.34
CA ILE A 41 -3.20 -3.36 -0.59
C ILE A 41 -3.01 -4.43 0.51
N LYS A 42 -4.11 -4.93 1.09
CA LYS A 42 -4.06 -5.90 2.19
C LYS A 42 -3.57 -7.26 1.71
N ASP A 43 -4.25 -7.79 0.70
CA ASP A 43 -3.96 -9.09 0.10
C ASP A 43 -3.63 -8.89 -1.38
N PHE A 44 -2.35 -9.05 -1.72
CA PHE A 44 -1.88 -8.95 -3.10
C PHE A 44 -1.74 -10.34 -3.74
N ASP A 45 -2.05 -10.41 -5.02
CA ASP A 45 -1.70 -11.56 -5.83
C ASP A 45 -0.26 -11.44 -6.32
N LEU A 46 0.55 -12.47 -6.08
CA LEU A 46 1.95 -12.49 -6.48
C LEU A 46 2.11 -12.46 -8.01
N ASP A 47 1.15 -13.03 -8.75
CA ASP A 47 1.21 -13.06 -10.22
C ASP A 47 1.23 -11.66 -10.85
N ASN A 48 0.68 -10.65 -10.16
CA ASN A 48 0.72 -9.25 -10.61
C ASN A 48 2.09 -8.57 -10.46
N TYR A 49 3.07 -9.24 -9.84
CA TYR A 49 4.39 -8.69 -9.52
C TYR A 49 5.54 -9.53 -10.10
N LEU A 50 5.23 -10.57 -10.86
CA LEU A 50 6.22 -11.40 -11.55
C LEU A 50 6.30 -11.00 -13.02
N PHE A 51 7.52 -10.86 -13.53
CA PHE A 51 7.77 -10.62 -14.95
C PHE A 51 8.09 -11.95 -15.65
N GLY A 52 7.40 -12.24 -16.76
CA GLY A 52 7.72 -13.33 -17.69
C GLY A 52 7.60 -14.77 -17.17
N THR A 53 7.35 -14.97 -15.88
CA THR A 53 7.20 -16.29 -15.25
C THR A 53 5.96 -16.29 -14.36
N GLY A 54 5.11 -17.32 -14.48
CA GLY A 54 3.94 -17.44 -13.63
C GLY A 54 4.33 -17.98 -12.27
N LYS A 55 3.55 -17.67 -11.23
CA LYS A 55 3.70 -18.30 -9.92
C LYS A 55 3.71 -19.83 -10.04
N LYS A 56 3.04 -20.44 -11.01
CA LYS A 56 3.03 -21.90 -11.20
C LYS A 56 4.43 -22.50 -11.39
N ASP A 57 5.35 -21.75 -11.96
CA ASP A 57 6.71 -22.21 -12.29
C ASP A 57 7.69 -22.07 -11.11
N LEU A 58 7.26 -21.42 -10.02
CA LEU A 58 8.07 -21.21 -8.82
C LEU A 58 7.81 -22.29 -7.77
N SER A 59 8.89 -22.77 -7.12
CA SER A 59 8.76 -23.62 -5.95
C SER A 59 8.12 -22.86 -4.77
N SER A 60 7.47 -23.58 -3.85
CA SER A 60 6.81 -22.98 -2.68
C SER A 60 7.75 -22.13 -1.82
N SER A 61 9.01 -22.55 -1.70
CA SER A 61 10.05 -21.81 -0.97
C SER A 61 10.38 -20.47 -1.66
N HIS A 62 10.56 -20.47 -2.99
CA HIS A 62 10.81 -19.25 -3.76
C HIS A 62 9.63 -18.28 -3.68
N LYS A 63 8.39 -18.77 -3.82
CA LYS A 63 7.18 -17.96 -3.65
C LYS A 63 7.14 -17.26 -2.30
N ARG A 64 7.45 -17.98 -1.22
CA ARG A 64 7.47 -17.43 0.14
C ARG A 64 8.52 -16.33 0.27
N LYS A 65 9.74 -16.57 -0.24
CA LYS A 65 10.83 -15.60 -0.21
C LYS A 65 10.49 -14.31 -0.98
N ILE A 66 9.91 -14.44 -2.18
CA ILE A 66 9.50 -13.29 -2.99
C ILE A 66 8.38 -12.53 -2.30
N LYS A 67 7.34 -13.22 -1.79
CA LYS A 67 6.26 -12.57 -1.03
C LYS A 67 6.78 -11.79 0.17
N GLN A 68 7.75 -12.33 0.91
CA GLN A 68 8.33 -11.63 2.06
C GLN A 68 9.07 -10.36 1.64
N ARG A 69 9.84 -10.41 0.55
CA ARG A 69 10.54 -9.25 0.00
C ARG A 69 9.58 -8.17 -0.49
N LEU A 70 8.56 -8.55 -1.27
CA LEU A 70 7.52 -7.64 -1.73
C LEU A 70 6.80 -6.98 -0.55
N LYS A 71 6.36 -7.75 0.46
CA LYS A 71 5.73 -7.17 1.66
C LYS A 71 6.61 -6.14 2.36
N LYS A 72 7.92 -6.42 2.45
CA LYS A 72 8.87 -5.50 3.04
C LYS A 72 8.98 -4.21 2.22
N GLU A 73 9.23 -4.31 0.91
CA GLU A 73 9.37 -3.15 0.03
C GLU A 73 8.09 -2.30 0.01
N MET A 74 6.92 -2.93 -0.09
CA MET A 74 5.63 -2.23 -0.03
C MET A 74 5.44 -1.48 1.29
N ALA A 75 5.85 -2.08 2.42
CA ALA A 75 5.79 -1.41 3.71
C ALA A 75 6.80 -0.26 3.80
N GLU A 76 8.01 -0.41 3.26
CA GLU A 76 9.02 0.66 3.23
C GLU A 76 8.54 1.88 2.44
N ILE A 77 7.92 1.66 1.28
CA ILE A 77 7.29 2.71 0.47
C ILE A 77 6.12 3.35 1.24
N PHE A 78 5.25 2.53 1.83
CA PHE A 78 4.07 3.02 2.56
C PHE A 78 4.45 3.90 3.76
N TYR A 79 5.45 3.47 4.55
CA TYR A 79 5.91 4.25 5.71
C TYR A 79 6.95 5.31 5.36
N GLY A 80 7.48 5.32 4.13
CA GLY A 80 8.52 6.27 3.69
C GLY A 80 9.85 6.10 4.43
N ARG A 81 10.16 4.87 4.89
CA ARG A 81 11.42 4.57 5.58
C ARG A 81 11.84 3.13 5.37
N ASN A 82 13.14 2.88 5.44
CA ASN A 82 13.69 1.52 5.43
C ASN A 82 13.35 0.81 6.74
N LEU A 83 12.96 -0.46 6.64
CA LEU A 83 12.65 -1.30 7.81
C LEU A 83 13.87 -2.20 8.11
N PRO A 84 14.16 -2.48 9.39
CA PRO A 84 15.24 -3.39 9.76
C PRO A 84 15.01 -4.78 9.12
N ARG A 85 16.11 -5.49 8.80
CA ARG A 85 16.02 -6.90 8.39
C ARG A 85 15.76 -7.73 9.65
N VAL A 86 14.63 -8.43 9.65
CA VAL A 86 14.24 -9.41 10.69
C VAL A 86 14.40 -10.81 10.11
#